data_AF-A0A2G9QDI6-F1
#
_entry.id   AF-A0A2G9QDI6-F1
#
_cell.length_a   1.000
_cell.length_b   1.000
_cell.length_c   1.000
_cell.angle_alpha   90.00
_cell.angle_beta   90.00
_cell.angle_gamma   90.00
#
_symmetry.space_group_name_H-M   'P 1'
#
loop_
_entity.id
_entity.type
_entity.pdbx_description
1 polymer ?
#
loop_
_entity_poly.entity_id
_entity_poly.type
_entity_poly.pdbx_seq_one_letter_code
_entity_poly.pdbx_strand_id
1 'polypeptide(L)'
;MCRTYDLCAEEGGKEVASVLNKAKLNHFKDPEFMAIFIDRYKEVRNLWEVKHSLYYNKQARRPTLEKLLEFVKTRVPDATIQFLEKKIGLLRNMYKKEHNKMQKSLRSGAAAGAQ
;
A
#
# COMPACT_ATOMS: atom_id res chain seq x y z
N MET A 1 11.60 -18.52 8.50
CA MET A 1 12.24 -17.36 7.82
C MET A 1 11.44 -17.00 6.57
N CYS A 2 10.72 -15.87 6.56
CA CYS A 2 10.02 -15.39 5.37
C CYS A 2 11.01 -14.59 4.51
N ARG A 3 11.62 -15.26 3.54
CA ARG A 3 12.54 -14.66 2.57
C ARG A 3 11.74 -13.90 1.49
N THR A 4 12.35 -12.79 1.06
CA THR A 4 12.17 -12.07 -0.21
C THR A 4 10.83 -11.38 -0.46
N TYR A 5 10.71 -10.18 0.08
CA TYR A 5 10.37 -9.03 -0.77
C TYR A 5 11.34 -7.88 -0.41
N ASP A 6 12.63 -8.13 -0.62
CA ASP A 6 13.67 -7.10 -0.78
C ASP A 6 13.40 -6.42 -2.14
N LEU A 7 13.02 -5.14 -2.17
CA LEU A 7 13.89 -3.97 -2.36
C LEU A 7 14.65 -3.94 -3.70
N CYS A 8 14.21 -3.01 -4.54
CA CYS A 8 14.92 -2.25 -5.57
C CYS A 8 15.47 -2.97 -6.82
N ALA A 9 14.80 -2.73 -7.95
CA ALA A 9 15.44 -2.46 -9.23
C ALA A 9 14.71 -1.29 -9.90
N GLU A 10 15.48 -0.30 -10.33
CA GLU A 10 15.06 0.97 -10.92
C GLU A 10 14.68 0.87 -12.41
N GLU A 11 13.83 1.80 -12.82
CA GLU A 11 13.66 2.47 -14.14
C GLU A 11 14.11 1.74 -15.44
N GLY A 12 13.18 1.59 -16.39
CA GLY A 12 13.48 1.21 -17.77
C GLY A 12 12.20 1.05 -18.60
N GLY A 13 11.72 2.15 -19.19
CA GLY A 13 10.39 2.27 -19.78
C GLY A 13 10.10 1.48 -21.06
N LYS A 14 8.79 1.27 -21.29
CA LYS A 14 8.17 1.38 -22.63
C LYS A 14 6.85 2.13 -22.49
N GLU A 15 6.91 3.35 -22.99
CA GLU A 15 5.86 4.33 -23.16
C GLU A 15 4.85 3.88 -24.22
N VAL A 16 3.55 3.84 -23.86
CA VAL A 16 2.37 4.12 -24.72
C VAL A 16 1.07 4.07 -23.87
N ALA A 17 0.98 4.84 -22.79
CA ALA A 17 -0.29 5.08 -22.06
C ALA A 17 -0.25 6.28 -21.09
N SER A 18 0.76 7.16 -21.18
CA SER A 18 1.24 7.90 -20.00
C SER A 18 0.41 9.15 -19.62
N VAL A 19 -0.34 9.77 -20.55
CA VAL A 19 -1.00 11.05 -20.27
C VAL A 19 -2.32 10.89 -19.49
N LEU A 20 -3.13 9.87 -19.81
CA LEU A 20 -4.40 9.63 -19.11
C LEU A 20 -4.22 9.06 -17.69
N ASN A 21 -3.13 8.31 -17.48
CA ASN A 21 -2.82 7.68 -16.19
C ASN A 21 -2.39 8.71 -15.13
N LYS A 22 -1.65 9.75 -15.53
CA LYS A 22 -1.12 10.78 -14.60
C LYS A 22 -2.22 11.65 -14.00
N ALA A 23 -3.19 12.11 -14.79
CA ALA A 23 -4.30 12.94 -14.31
C ALA A 23 -5.31 12.16 -13.44
N LYS A 24 -5.59 10.90 -13.81
CA LYS A 24 -6.45 10.00 -13.01
C LYS A 24 -5.79 9.59 -11.70
N LEU A 25 -4.46 9.47 -11.68
CA LEU A 25 -3.69 9.20 -10.46
C LEU A 25 -3.77 10.34 -9.44
N ASN A 26 -3.92 11.59 -9.90
CA ASN A 26 -4.06 12.74 -9.00
C ASN A 26 -5.32 12.65 -8.13
N HIS A 27 -6.42 12.12 -8.66
CA HIS A 27 -7.67 11.96 -7.91
C HIS A 27 -7.56 10.88 -6.82
N PHE A 28 -6.78 9.83 -7.04
CA PHE A 28 -6.51 8.83 -6.00
C PHE A 28 -5.66 9.40 -4.86
N LYS A 29 -4.79 10.39 -5.15
CA LYS A 29 -3.91 11.02 -4.16
C LYS A 29 -4.56 12.16 -3.39
N ASP A 30 -5.85 12.42 -3.63
CA ASP A 30 -6.61 13.38 -2.84
C ASP A 30 -6.50 13.04 -1.35
N PRO A 31 -6.08 13.97 -0.47
CA PRO A 31 -5.82 13.68 0.94
C PRO A 31 -7.04 13.16 1.70
N GLU A 32 -8.22 13.72 1.43
CA GLU A 32 -9.47 13.33 2.09
C GLU A 32 -9.88 11.92 1.67
N PHE A 33 -9.85 11.64 0.37
CA PHE A 33 -10.07 10.30 -0.15
C PHE A 33 -9.06 9.28 0.39
N MET A 34 -7.78 9.65 0.45
CA MET A 34 -6.72 8.79 0.97
C MET A 34 -6.91 8.45 2.44
N ALA A 35 -7.33 9.40 3.27
CA ALA A 35 -7.62 9.16 4.67
C ALA A 35 -8.73 8.09 4.83
N ILE A 36 -9.85 8.28 4.12
CA ILE A 36 -10.97 7.33 4.14
C ILE A 36 -10.55 5.96 3.57
N PHE A 37 -9.76 5.95 2.50
CA PHE A 37 -9.22 4.72 1.93
C PHE A 37 -8.37 3.95 2.95
N ILE A 38 -7.48 4.64 3.66
CA ILE A 38 -6.62 4.05 4.68
C ILE A 38 -7.45 3.46 5.81
N ASP A 39 -8.50 4.15 6.27
CA ASP A 39 -9.33 3.66 7.36
C ASP A 39 -10.10 2.39 6.96
N ARG A 40 -10.73 2.37 5.78
CA ARG A 40 -11.34 1.16 5.23
C ARG A 40 -10.32 0.03 5.04
N TYR A 41 -9.11 0.38 4.63
CA TYR A 41 -8.04 -0.60 4.44
C TYR A 41 -7.55 -1.23 5.76
N LYS A 42 -7.54 -0.48 6.87
CA LYS A 42 -7.19 -1.01 8.19
C LYS A 42 -8.17 -2.07 8.67
N GLU A 43 -9.47 -1.91 8.37
CA GLU A 43 -10.52 -2.85 8.77
C GLU A 43 -10.38 -4.24 8.10
N VAL A 44 -9.80 -4.30 6.90
CA VAL A 44 -9.65 -5.54 6.12
C VAL A 44 -8.34 -6.28 6.42
N ARG A 45 -8.26 -6.83 7.63
CA ARG A 45 -7.06 -7.49 8.17
C ARG A 45 -6.53 -8.65 7.32
N ASN A 46 -7.41 -9.40 6.67
CA ASN A 46 -7.01 -10.48 5.75
C ASN A 46 -6.14 -10.01 4.56
N LEU A 47 -6.14 -8.71 4.24
CA LEU A 47 -5.24 -8.20 3.22
C LEU A 47 -3.82 -8.02 3.75
N TRP A 48 -3.64 -7.42 4.95
CA TRP A 48 -2.35 -6.89 5.44
C TRP A 48 -1.77 -7.56 6.68
N GLU A 49 -2.59 -8.22 7.50
CA GLU A 49 -2.15 -8.90 8.71
C GLU A 49 -1.67 -10.31 8.37
N VAL A 50 -0.35 -10.53 8.37
CA VAL A 50 0.26 -11.83 8.01
C VAL A 50 -0.21 -12.97 8.93
N LYS A 51 -0.51 -12.66 10.20
CA LYS A 51 -1.00 -13.64 11.17
C LYS A 51 -2.47 -14.03 10.97
N HIS A 52 -3.21 -13.30 10.13
CA HIS A 52 -4.61 -13.58 9.87
C HIS A 52 -4.75 -14.89 9.07
N SER A 53 -5.63 -15.80 9.51
CA SER A 53 -5.81 -17.12 8.89
C SER A 53 -6.13 -17.05 7.39
N LEU A 54 -6.91 -16.05 6.98
CA LEU A 54 -7.27 -15.81 5.58
C LEU A 54 -6.20 -15.05 4.76
N TYR A 55 -5.04 -14.70 5.33
CA TYR A 55 -4.02 -13.90 4.65
C TYR A 55 -3.42 -14.58 3.42
N TYR A 56 -3.27 -15.90 3.44
CA TYR A 56 -2.73 -16.66 2.30
C TYR A 56 -3.83 -17.23 1.40
N ASN A 57 -5.10 -17.12 1.80
CA ASN A 57 -6.23 -17.63 1.03
C ASN A 57 -6.63 -16.63 -0.07
N LYS A 58 -6.20 -16.91 -1.31
CA LYS A 58 -6.52 -16.08 -2.48
C LYS A 58 -8.02 -15.93 -2.72
N GLN A 59 -8.80 -16.99 -2.51
CA GLN A 59 -10.26 -16.97 -2.72
C GLN A 59 -10.95 -16.08 -1.69
N ALA A 60 -10.50 -16.09 -0.43
CA ALA A 60 -11.04 -15.24 0.63
C ALA A 60 -10.61 -13.77 0.50
N ARG A 61 -9.45 -13.49 -0.11
CA ARG A 61 -8.95 -12.12 -0.31
C ARG A 61 -9.63 -11.40 -1.48
N ARG A 62 -9.95 -12.14 -2.53
CA ARG A 62 -10.56 -11.58 -3.75
C ARG A 62 -11.84 -10.77 -3.48
N PRO A 63 -12.87 -11.27 -2.76
CA PRO A 63 -14.07 -10.49 -2.49
C PRO A 63 -13.78 -9.25 -1.63
N THR A 64 -12.78 -9.30 -0.75
CA THR A 64 -12.35 -8.13 0.03
C THR A 64 -11.70 -7.07 -0.86
N LEU A 65 -10.86 -7.47 -1.81
CA LEU A 65 -10.29 -6.57 -2.80
C LEU A 65 -11.37 -5.99 -3.73
N GLU A 66 -12.36 -6.78 -4.12
CA GLU A 66 -13.48 -6.31 -4.94
C GLU A 66 -14.31 -5.25 -4.21
N LYS A 67 -14.66 -5.46 -2.93
CA LYS A 67 -15.33 -4.45 -2.10
C LYS A 67 -14.55 -3.15 -1.98
N LEU A 68 -13.23 -3.25 -1.77
CA LEU A 68 -12.36 -2.07 -1.70
C LEU A 68 -12.23 -1.39 -3.07
N LEU A 69 -12.25 -2.17 -4.16
CA LEU A 69 -12.22 -1.65 -5.51
C LEU A 69 -13.49 -0.86 -5.85
N GLU A 70 -14.67 -1.30 -5.41
CA GLU A 70 -15.92 -0.55 -5.59
C GLU A 70 -15.81 0.85 -4.99
N PHE A 71 -15.23 0.99 -3.80
CA PHE A 71 -14.94 2.29 -3.21
C PHE A 71 -13.96 3.10 -4.06
N VAL A 72 -12.88 2.49 -4.57
CA VAL A 72 -11.90 3.19 -5.42
C VAL A 72 -12.50 3.65 -6.75
N LYS A 73 -13.45 2.89 -7.31
CA LYS A 73 -14.15 3.25 -8.54
C LYS A 73 -14.97 4.53 -8.44
N THR A 74 -15.35 4.95 -7.22
CA THR A 74 -16.01 6.25 -7.00
C THR A 74 -15.13 7.44 -7.40
N ARG A 75 -13.80 7.30 -7.35
CA ARG A 75 -12.83 8.33 -7.78
C ARG A 75 -12.11 7.99 -9.07
N VAL A 76 -11.86 6.71 -9.31
CA VAL A 76 -11.16 6.22 -10.50
C VAL A 76 -12.02 5.13 -11.14
N PRO A 77 -13.01 5.48 -11.99
CA PRO A 77 -13.98 4.53 -12.54
C PRO A 77 -13.37 3.32 -13.26
N ASP A 78 -12.25 3.53 -13.94
CA ASP A 78 -11.52 2.50 -14.69
C ASP A 78 -10.55 1.68 -13.82
N ALA A 79 -10.62 1.83 -12.48
CA ALA A 79 -9.75 1.09 -11.59
C ALA A 79 -10.00 -0.42 -11.72
N THR A 80 -8.90 -1.16 -11.84
CA THR A 80 -8.87 -2.62 -11.84
C THR A 80 -8.33 -3.16 -10.53
N ILE A 81 -8.54 -4.44 -10.24
CA ILE A 81 -7.92 -5.11 -9.08
C ILE A 81 -6.40 -4.95 -9.12
N GLN A 82 -5.78 -5.07 -10.30
CA GLN A 82 -4.33 -4.89 -10.45
C GLN A 82 -3.89 -3.46 -10.11
N PHE A 83 -4.68 -2.44 -10.48
CA PHE A 83 -4.42 -1.06 -10.08
C PHE A 83 -4.44 -0.92 -8.55
N LEU A 84 -5.47 -1.47 -7.89
CA LEU A 84 -5.62 -1.43 -6.44
C LEU A 84 -4.48 -2.16 -5.73
N GLU A 85 -4.12 -3.37 -6.16
CA GLU A 85 -3.03 -4.15 -5.58
C GLU A 85 -1.68 -3.42 -5.70
N LYS A 86 -1.41 -2.78 -6.84
CA LYS A 86 -0.23 -1.93 -7.01
C LYS A 86 -0.22 -0.78 -6.01
N LYS A 87 -1.36 -0.11 -5.78
CA LYS A 87 -1.46 0.99 -4.80
C LYS A 87 -1.27 0.52 -3.36
N ILE A 88 -1.88 -0.60 -3.00
CA ILE A 88 -1.69 -1.23 -1.69
C ILE A 88 -0.22 -1.59 -1.47
N GLY A 89 0.44 -2.16 -2.48
CA GLY A 89 1.87 -2.49 -2.42
C GLY A 89 2.75 -1.27 -2.16
N LEU A 90 2.49 -0.17 -2.89
CA LEU A 90 3.19 1.11 -2.68
C LEU A 90 3.00 1.64 -1.25
N LEU A 91 1.76 1.64 -0.75
CA LEU A 91 1.44 2.11 0.61
C LEU A 91 2.16 1.30 1.68
N ARG A 92 2.20 -0.03 1.55
CA ARG A 92 2.93 -0.90 2.48
C ARG A 92 4.42 -0.63 2.47
N ASN A 93 5.00 -0.44 1.29
CA ASN A 93 6.43 -0.18 1.16
C ASN A 93 6.79 1.17 1.77
N MET A 94 5.99 2.21 1.52
CA MET A 94 6.16 3.53 2.13
C MET A 94 6.03 3.45 3.66
N TYR A 95 4.97 2.83 4.17
CA TYR A 95 4.78 2.65 5.61
C TYR A 95 5.96 1.90 6.24
N LYS A 96 6.37 0.76 5.65
CA LYS A 96 7.51 -0.03 6.16
C LYS A 96 8.81 0.79 6.19
N LYS A 97 9.06 1.61 5.17
CA LYS A 97 10.26 2.47 5.10
C LYS A 97 10.25 3.52 6.21
N GLU A 98 9.16 4.27 6.34
CA GLU A 98 9.03 5.32 7.35
C GLU A 98 8.99 4.75 8.78
N HIS A 99 8.27 3.64 8.99
CA HIS A 99 8.28 2.91 10.26
C HIS A 99 9.69 2.47 10.64
N ASN A 100 10.44 1.86 9.71
CA ASN A 100 11.81 1.44 9.98
C ASN A 100 12.74 2.63 10.26
N LYS A 101 12.55 3.77 9.60
CA LYS A 101 13.30 5.00 9.87
C LYS A 101 13.03 5.51 11.29
N MET A 102 11.76 5.57 11.70
CA MET A 102 11.36 5.95 13.06
C MET A 102 11.94 4.98 14.11
N GLN A 103 11.85 3.67 13.88
CA GLN A 103 12.41 2.66 14.78
C GLN A 103 13.93 2.75 14.88
N LYS A 104 14.63 3.00 13.77
CA LYS A 104 16.08 3.23 13.78
C LYS A 104 16.44 4.47 14.59
N SER A 105 15.73 5.57 14.39
CA SER A 105 15.93 6.82 15.14
C SER A 105 15.72 6.63 16.64
N LEU A 106 14.67 5.90 17.03
CA LEU A 106 14.41 5.57 18.42
C LEU A 106 15.54 4.74 19.03
N ARG A 107 16.08 3.78 18.28
CA ARG A 107 17.17 2.91 18.73
C ARG A 107 18.53 3.63 18.79
N SER A 108 18.78 4.62 17.95
CA SER A 108 20.05 5.37 17.92
C SER A 108 20.07 6.61 18.83
N GLY A 109 18.94 7.00 19.40
CA GLY A 109 18.77 8.26 20.15
C GLY A 109 18.62 8.14 21.67
N ALA A 110 18.91 6.98 22.28
CA ALA A 110 18.76 6.76 23.73
C ALA A 110 20.09 6.41 24.44
N ALA A 111 21.23 6.91 23.93
CA ALA A 111 22.53 6.74 24.57
C ALA A 111 23.37 8.03 24.50
N ALA A 112 22.90 9.08 25.16
CA ALA A 112 23.70 10.25 25.53
C ALA A 112 22.99 10.98 26.69
N GLY A 113 23.16 10.46 27.91
CA GLY A 113 22.60 11.11 29.10
C GLY A 113 22.57 10.22 30.34
N ALA A 114 23.72 9.70 30.76
CA ALA A 114 24.05 9.38 32.16
C ALA A 114 25.43 8.69 32.23
N GLN A 115 26.48 9.49 32.42
CA GLN A 115 27.56 9.32 33.42
C GLN A 115 28.71 10.27 33.09
#